data_AF-M1B5Y4-F1
#
_entry.id   AF-M1B5Y4-F1
#
_cell.length_a   1.000
_cell.length_b   1.000
_cell.length_c   1.000
_cell.angle_alpha   90.00
_cell.angle_beta   90.00
_cell.angle_gamma   90.00
#
_symmetry.space_group_name_H-M   'P 1'
#
loop_
_entity.id
_entity.type
_entity.pdbx_description
1 polymer ?
#
loop_
_entity_poly.entity_id
_entity_poly.type
_entity_poly.pdbx_seq_one_letter_code
_entity_poly.pdbx_strand_id
1 'polypeptide(L)'
;MIYEALDELNQEGGANKSSITKYIETKYGDLNEDLSKMLPLHLDNMKQNGNLVFLKNNYMKPGPDVPAKRGRGRPPKPKAPLPPGAVESVESAPPKPRGRPRKDPNAPPTSKKPKPAPVPGGPNSTDLGSTTGRPRGRPRKVRPQPAHDDDDDVEES
;
A
#
# COMPACT_ATOMS: atom_id res chain seq x y z
N MET A 1 -23.44 0.27 -12.34
CA MET A 1 -22.50 -0.74 -12.88
C MET A 1 -21.82 -1.55 -11.78
N ILE A 2 -20.72 -1.11 -11.12
CA ILE A 2 -19.98 -2.02 -10.21
C ILE A 2 -20.79 -2.43 -8.96
N TYR A 3 -21.47 -1.51 -8.28
CA TYR A 3 -22.25 -1.87 -7.09
C TYR A 3 -23.41 -2.81 -7.38
N GLU A 4 -24.07 -2.60 -8.51
CA GLU A 4 -25.16 -3.44 -9.00
C GLU A 4 -24.64 -4.84 -9.37
N ALA A 5 -23.45 -4.92 -9.99
CA ALA A 5 -22.78 -6.19 -10.23
C ALA A 5 -22.48 -6.93 -8.92
N LEU A 6 -22.03 -6.22 -7.89
CA LEU A 6 -21.78 -6.81 -6.56
C LEU A 6 -23.08 -7.27 -5.88
N ASP A 7 -24.18 -6.53 -6.05
CA ASP A 7 -25.50 -6.90 -5.50
C ASP A 7 -26.07 -8.14 -6.17
N GLU A 8 -25.99 -8.24 -7.49
CA GLU A 8 -26.53 -9.40 -8.22
C GLU A 8 -25.64 -10.63 -8.12
N LEU A 9 -24.32 -10.47 -8.01
CA LEU A 9 -23.42 -11.60 -7.78
C LEU A 9 -23.51 -12.14 -6.33
N ASN A 10 -23.84 -11.27 -5.36
CA ASN A 10 -24.04 -11.56 -3.93
C ASN A 10 -23.13 -12.67 -3.33
N GLN A 11 -21.86 -12.67 -3.72
CA GLN A 11 -20.89 -13.68 -3.27
C GLN A 11 -20.40 -13.33 -1.87
N GLU A 12 -20.38 -14.31 -0.96
CA GLU A 12 -19.98 -14.12 0.45
C GLU A 12 -18.58 -13.53 0.60
N GLY A 13 -17.67 -13.88 -0.33
CA GLY A 13 -16.31 -13.36 -0.40
C GLY A 13 -16.12 -12.13 -1.30
N GLY A 14 -17.19 -11.55 -1.84
CA GLY A 14 -17.15 -10.54 -2.89
C GLY A 14 -16.94 -11.10 -4.29
N ALA A 15 -16.95 -10.22 -5.30
CA ALA A 15 -16.76 -10.61 -6.69
C ALA A 15 -15.35 -10.27 -7.18
N ASN A 16 -14.78 -11.15 -8.01
CA ASN A 16 -13.51 -10.89 -8.69
C ASN A 16 -13.71 -10.00 -9.93
N LYS A 17 -12.61 -9.50 -10.51
CA LYS A 17 -12.65 -8.63 -11.71
C LYS A 17 -13.41 -9.28 -12.86
N SER A 18 -13.11 -10.53 -13.17
CA SER A 18 -13.69 -11.26 -14.30
C SER A 18 -15.20 -11.48 -14.15
N SER A 19 -15.67 -11.79 -12.95
CA SER A 19 -17.09 -11.94 -12.64
C SER A 19 -17.84 -10.62 -12.81
N ILE A 20 -17.25 -9.51 -12.36
CA ILE A 20 -17.81 -8.17 -12.54
C ILE A 20 -17.84 -7.81 -14.04
N THR A 21 -16.77 -8.09 -14.78
CA THR A 21 -16.71 -7.86 -16.24
C THR A 21 -17.82 -8.62 -16.96
N LYS A 22 -17.90 -9.95 -16.75
CA LYS A 22 -18.92 -10.82 -17.38
C LYS A 22 -20.34 -10.36 -17.10
N TYR A 23 -20.58 -9.94 -15.86
CA TYR A 23 -21.86 -9.43 -15.45
C TYR A 23 -22.24 -8.15 -16.23
N ILE A 24 -21.30 -7.20 -16.31
CA ILE A 24 -21.51 -5.93 -17.00
C ILE A 24 -21.73 -6.17 -18.50
N GLU A 25 -20.94 -7.05 -19.12
CA GLU A 25 -21.08 -7.46 -20.52
C GLU A 25 -22.46 -8.09 -20.79
N THR A 26 -22.92 -8.98 -19.90
CA THR A 26 -24.22 -9.64 -20.08
C THR A 26 -25.38 -8.67 -19.92
N LYS A 27 -25.28 -7.75 -18.96
CA LYS A 27 -26.40 -6.84 -18.61
C LYS A 27 -26.48 -5.61 -19.50
N TYR A 28 -25.35 -5.02 -19.85
CA TYR A 28 -25.27 -3.78 -20.61
C TYR A 28 -24.86 -4.01 -22.07
N GLY A 29 -24.60 -5.26 -22.45
CA GLY A 29 -24.13 -5.63 -23.76
C GLY A 29 -22.61 -5.50 -23.92
N ASP A 30 -22.18 -5.74 -25.14
CA ASP A 30 -20.79 -5.84 -25.57
C ASP A 30 -20.14 -4.45 -25.68
N LEU A 31 -19.85 -3.83 -24.53
CA LEU A 31 -19.14 -2.54 -24.38
C LEU A 31 -17.63 -2.76 -24.59
N ASN A 32 -17.26 -3.02 -25.84
CA ASN A 32 -16.38 -4.14 -26.20
C ASN A 32 -14.84 -3.99 -26.16
N GLU A 33 -14.23 -2.87 -25.80
CA GLU A 33 -12.74 -2.83 -25.66
C GLU A 33 -12.27 -1.93 -24.51
N ASP A 34 -13.05 -0.90 -24.20
CA ASP A 34 -12.72 0.04 -23.14
C ASP A 34 -12.99 -0.53 -21.74
N LEU A 35 -13.92 -1.47 -21.59
CA LEU A 35 -14.26 -2.03 -20.27
C LEU A 35 -13.06 -2.71 -19.62
N SER A 36 -12.27 -3.44 -20.41
CA SER A 36 -11.05 -4.11 -19.93
C SER A 36 -10.01 -3.14 -19.37
N LYS A 37 -9.94 -1.89 -19.88
CA LYS A 37 -9.00 -0.86 -19.42
C LYS A 37 -9.60 0.02 -18.32
N MET A 38 -10.89 0.35 -18.43
CA MET A 38 -11.61 1.25 -17.53
C MET A 38 -11.96 0.58 -16.20
N LEU A 39 -12.38 -0.70 -16.22
CA LEU A 39 -12.83 -1.41 -15.03
C LEU A 39 -11.74 -1.53 -13.95
N PRO A 40 -10.49 -1.92 -14.27
CA PRO A 40 -9.41 -1.99 -13.26
C PRO A 40 -9.14 -0.62 -12.63
N LEU A 41 -9.07 0.44 -13.43
CA LEU A 41 -8.84 1.80 -12.95
C LEU A 41 -9.98 2.25 -12.02
N HIS A 42 -11.22 2.00 -12.40
CA HIS A 42 -12.39 2.37 -11.61
C HIS A 42 -12.44 1.61 -10.28
N LEU A 43 -12.19 0.30 -10.29
CA LEU A 43 -12.10 -0.53 -9.08
C LEU A 43 -10.99 -0.06 -8.13
N ASP A 44 -9.82 0.30 -8.66
CA ASP A 44 -8.71 0.81 -7.84
C ASP A 44 -9.02 2.18 -7.23
N ASN A 45 -9.67 3.07 -7.97
CA ASN A 45 -10.14 4.35 -7.44
C ASN A 45 -11.18 4.15 -6.33
N MET A 46 -12.14 3.24 -6.51
CA MET A 46 -13.13 2.91 -5.48
C MET A 46 -12.48 2.30 -4.23
N LYS A 47 -11.48 1.43 -4.40
CA LYS A 47 -10.68 0.88 -3.29
C LYS A 47 -9.92 1.98 -2.53
N GLN A 48 -9.29 2.90 -3.24
CA GLN A 48 -8.53 4.00 -2.65
C GLN A 48 -9.42 4.98 -1.88
N ASN A 49 -10.61 5.24 -2.41
CA ASN A 49 -11.61 6.11 -1.77
C ASN A 49 -12.28 5.46 -0.55
N GLY A 50 -12.10 4.15 -0.35
CA GLY A 50 -12.78 3.38 0.70
C GLY A 50 -14.22 3.02 0.37
N ASN A 51 -14.61 3.13 -0.90
CA ASN A 51 -15.91 2.75 -1.42
C ASN A 51 -16.03 1.23 -1.65
N LEU A 52 -14.89 0.54 -1.78
CA LEU A 52 -14.79 -0.91 -1.86
C LEU A 52 -13.66 -1.41 -0.97
N VAL A 53 -13.85 -2.62 -0.44
CA VAL A 53 -12.81 -3.40 0.23
C VAL A 53 -12.28 -4.44 -0.75
N PHE A 54 -10.96 -4.61 -0.81
CA PHE A 54 -10.32 -5.61 -1.64
C PHE A 54 -9.67 -6.68 -0.75
N LEU A 55 -10.18 -7.90 -0.80
CA LEU A 55 -9.74 -9.03 0.02
C LEU A 55 -9.50 -10.25 -0.85
N LYS A 56 -8.29 -10.85 -0.78
CA LYS A 56 -7.95 -12.11 -1.48
C LYS A 56 -8.41 -12.14 -2.96
N ASN A 57 -8.23 -11.03 -3.68
CA ASN A 57 -8.61 -10.83 -5.08
C ASN A 57 -10.10 -10.55 -5.38
N ASN A 58 -10.91 -10.35 -4.35
CA ASN A 58 -12.32 -10.01 -4.49
C ASN A 58 -12.61 -8.59 -4.00
N TYR A 59 -13.57 -7.94 -4.67
CA TYR A 59 -14.08 -6.64 -4.31
C TYR A 59 -15.41 -6.79 -3.57
N MET A 60 -15.55 -6.07 -2.46
CA MET A 60 -16.70 -6.12 -1.55
C MET A 60 -17.17 -4.72 -1.19
N LYS A 61 -18.46 -4.58 -0.89
CA LYS A 61 -18.97 -3.36 -0.27
C LYS A 61 -18.39 -3.23 1.15
N PRO A 62 -17.92 -2.04 1.56
CA PRO A 62 -17.54 -1.79 2.94
C PRO A 62 -18.77 -1.97 3.82
N GLY A 63 -18.68 -2.82 4.85
CA GLY A 63 -19.73 -2.93 5.85
C GLY A 63 -19.90 -1.63 6.64
N PRO A 64 -21.06 -1.44 7.31
CA PRO A 64 -21.31 -0.26 8.14
C PRO A 64 -20.32 -0.12 9.30
N ASP A 65 -19.63 -1.21 9.64
CA ASP A 65 -18.62 -1.27 10.69
C ASP A 65 -17.22 -0.84 10.21
N VAL A 66 -16.99 -0.66 8.91
CA VAL A 66 -15.66 -0.27 8.39
C VAL A 66 -15.52 1.25 8.45
N PRO A 67 -14.71 1.81 9.38
CA PRO A 67 -14.52 3.25 9.44
C PRO A 67 -13.87 3.74 8.15
N ALA A 68 -14.48 4.77 7.54
CA ALA A 68 -13.97 5.37 6.30
C ALA A 68 -12.48 5.69 6.42
N LYS A 69 -11.68 5.16 5.48
CA LYS A 69 -10.21 5.24 5.52
C LYS A 69 -9.77 6.70 5.37
N ARG A 70 -9.47 7.35 6.49
CA ARG A 70 -9.03 8.76 6.52
C ARG A 70 -7.59 8.85 6.01
N GLY A 71 -7.40 9.53 4.89
CA GLY A 71 -6.08 9.71 4.27
C GLY A 71 -5.11 10.52 5.13
N ARG A 72 -3.80 10.34 4.88
CA ARG A 72 -2.73 11.20 5.44
C ARG A 72 -2.88 12.61 4.87
N GLY A 73 -2.75 13.63 5.72
CA GLY A 73 -2.91 15.04 5.33
C GLY A 73 -4.35 15.58 5.41
N ARG A 74 -5.33 14.75 5.83
CA ARG A 74 -6.65 15.27 6.19
C ARG A 74 -6.56 16.04 7.53
N PRO A 75 -7.07 17.27 7.63
CA PRO A 75 -7.10 18.03 8.88
C PRO A 75 -7.81 17.27 10.01
N PRO A 76 -7.43 17.51 11.27
CA PRO A 76 -8.08 16.88 12.41
C PRO A 76 -9.58 17.20 12.43
N LYS A 77 -10.37 16.20 12.80
CA LYS A 77 -11.84 16.25 12.85
C LYS A 77 -12.29 17.47 13.70
N PRO A 78 -13.30 18.25 13.28
CA PRO A 78 -13.89 19.24 14.18
C PRO A 78 -14.41 18.52 15.42
N LYS A 79 -14.05 19.04 16.60
CA LYS A 79 -14.48 18.50 17.88
C LYS A 79 -15.98 18.72 18.00
N ALA A 80 -16.70 17.70 18.48
CA ALA A 80 -18.10 17.87 18.87
C ALA A 80 -18.18 18.98 19.94
N PRO A 81 -19.29 19.75 20.00
CA PRO A 81 -19.45 20.72 21.07
C PRO A 81 -19.36 20.00 22.41
N LEU A 82 -18.36 20.39 23.20
CA LEU A 82 -18.23 19.98 24.59
C LEU A 82 -19.48 20.47 25.36
N PRO A 83 -19.95 19.74 26.38
CA PRO A 83 -21.03 20.22 27.24
C PRO A 83 -20.65 21.59 27.83
N PRO A 84 -21.62 22.49 28.05
CA PRO A 84 -21.36 23.87 28.40
C PRO A 84 -20.71 23.95 29.79
N GLY A 85 -19.43 24.36 29.87
CA GLY A 85 -18.79 24.62 31.17
C GLY A 85 -17.27 24.63 31.24
N ALA A 86 -16.51 24.23 30.21
CA ALA A 86 -15.04 24.23 30.27
C ALA A 86 -14.45 25.41 29.49
N VAL A 87 -14.10 26.46 30.23
CA VAL A 87 -13.53 27.74 29.81
C VAL A 87 -12.20 27.62 29.04
N GLU A 88 -12.20 28.23 27.84
CA GLU A 88 -11.19 29.13 27.26
C GLU A 88 -9.73 29.03 27.75
N SER A 89 -8.85 28.34 27.02
CA SER A 89 -7.40 28.62 27.08
C SER A 89 -6.58 28.01 25.92
N VAL A 90 -6.96 28.18 24.65
CA VAL A 90 -6.08 27.77 23.52
C VAL A 90 -6.18 28.72 22.31
N GLU A 91 -6.34 30.01 22.54
CA GLU A 91 -6.17 31.03 21.50
C GLU A 91 -4.68 31.45 21.48
N SER A 92 -4.05 31.35 20.32
CA SER A 92 -2.71 31.87 19.99
C SER A 92 -1.47 31.16 20.58
N ALA A 93 -1.08 30.04 19.97
CA ALA A 93 0.34 29.63 19.94
C ALA A 93 0.81 29.51 18.47
N PRO A 94 1.91 30.17 18.06
CA PRO A 94 2.39 30.08 16.68
C PRO A 94 2.88 28.65 16.36
N PRO A 95 2.66 28.17 15.12
CA PRO A 95 3.02 26.81 14.74
C PRO A 95 4.53 26.60 14.78
N LYS A 96 4.96 25.53 15.46
CA LYS A 96 6.37 25.13 15.56
C LYS A 96 6.96 24.95 14.15
N PRO A 97 8.17 25.50 13.87
CA PRO A 97 8.80 25.32 12.58
C PRO A 97 8.99 23.82 12.32
N ARG A 98 8.67 23.39 11.10
CA ARG A 98 9.08 22.06 10.62
C ARG A 98 10.58 21.96 10.85
N GLY A 99 11.06 20.85 11.41
CA GLY A 99 12.46 20.64 11.82
C GLY A 99 13.50 20.69 10.68
N ARG A 100 13.18 21.35 9.57
CA ARG A 100 14.07 21.70 8.47
C ARG A 100 13.97 23.21 8.24
N PRO A 101 15.10 23.92 8.21
CA PRO A 101 15.15 25.32 7.80
C PRO A 101 14.46 25.52 6.45
N ARG A 102 13.79 26.67 6.29
CA ARG A 102 13.20 27.05 4.99
C ARG A 102 14.32 27.15 3.96
N LYS A 103 14.05 26.73 2.73
CA LYS A 103 15.02 26.82 1.62
C LYS A 103 15.23 28.29 1.27
N ASP A 104 16.48 28.76 1.27
CA ASP A 104 16.82 30.14 0.96
C ASP A 104 16.44 30.53 -0.48
N PRO A 105 15.74 31.66 -0.68
CA PRO A 105 15.36 32.15 -2.01
C PRO A 105 16.54 32.50 -2.93
N ASN A 106 17.74 32.70 -2.36
CA ASN A 106 18.94 33.07 -3.09
C ASN A 106 19.92 31.90 -3.30
N ALA A 107 19.47 30.66 -3.09
CA ALA A 107 20.31 29.49 -3.31
C ALA A 107 20.49 29.24 -4.82
N PRO A 108 21.73 29.11 -5.33
CA PRO A 108 21.95 28.82 -6.74
C PRO A 108 21.34 27.46 -7.13
N PRO A 109 20.79 27.32 -8.35
CA PRO A 109 20.19 26.07 -8.81
C PRO A 109 21.25 24.97 -8.86
N THR A 110 21.05 23.88 -8.11
CA THR A 110 21.95 22.73 -8.14
C THR A 110 21.88 22.07 -9.52
N SER A 111 22.99 22.12 -10.26
CA SER A 111 23.14 21.53 -11.59
C SER A 111 22.86 20.02 -11.59
N LYS A 112 21.92 19.57 -12.43
CA LYS A 112 21.71 18.15 -12.72
C LYS A 112 22.89 17.65 -13.55
N LYS A 113 23.70 16.72 -13.01
CA LYS A 113 24.69 15.99 -13.80
C LYS A 113 23.98 15.05 -14.79
N PRO A 114 24.42 14.97 -16.06
CA PRO A 114 23.79 14.10 -17.06
C PRO A 114 24.08 12.61 -16.81
N LYS A 115 23.12 11.76 -17.17
CA LYS A 115 23.24 10.29 -17.18
C LYS A 115 24.26 9.85 -18.25
N PRO A 116 25.18 8.91 -17.99
CA PRO A 116 25.91 8.24 -19.05
C PRO A 116 25.08 7.12 -19.71
N ALA A 117 25.28 6.95 -21.02
CA ALA A 117 24.59 6.02 -21.92
C ALA A 117 25.00 4.54 -21.68
N PRO A 118 24.22 3.54 -22.16
CA PRO A 118 24.55 2.13 -21.99
C PRO A 118 25.52 1.65 -23.10
N VAL A 119 26.55 0.88 -22.72
CA VAL A 119 27.38 0.12 -23.66
C VAL A 119 27.03 -1.38 -23.57
N PRO A 120 26.95 -2.12 -24.71
CA PRO A 120 26.58 -3.52 -24.75
C PRO A 120 27.79 -4.48 -24.79
N GLY A 121 27.61 -5.71 -24.29
CA GLY A 121 28.52 -6.87 -24.43
C GLY A 121 29.44 -7.08 -23.21
N GLY A 122 29.64 -8.27 -22.64
CA GLY A 122 29.36 -9.66 -22.99
C GLY A 122 29.62 -10.57 -21.76
N PRO A 123 29.75 -11.90 -21.92
CA PRO A 123 29.11 -12.90 -21.04
C PRO A 123 29.98 -13.52 -19.93
N ASN A 124 29.28 -14.00 -18.90
CA ASN A 124 29.65 -15.04 -17.91
C ASN A 124 30.92 -14.87 -17.08
N SER A 125 30.78 -14.66 -15.75
CA SER A 125 31.51 -15.43 -14.72
C SER A 125 31.03 -15.08 -13.31
N THR A 126 30.55 -16.12 -12.62
CA THR A 126 30.73 -16.44 -11.19
C THR A 126 30.38 -15.40 -10.12
N ASP A 127 29.41 -15.79 -9.29
CA ASP A 127 29.40 -15.77 -7.83
C ASP A 127 30.37 -14.76 -7.17
N LEU A 128 29.80 -13.74 -6.51
CA LEU A 128 30.27 -13.08 -5.28
C LEU A 128 29.54 -11.73 -5.10
N GLY A 129 28.71 -11.63 -4.06
CA GLY A 129 28.65 -10.44 -3.21
C GLY A 129 27.95 -9.16 -3.71
N SER A 130 26.73 -8.95 -3.19
CA SER A 130 26.29 -7.70 -2.54
C SER A 130 26.29 -6.40 -3.36
N THR A 131 25.17 -6.11 -4.01
CA THR A 131 24.78 -4.72 -4.34
C THR A 131 23.84 -4.15 -3.26
N THR A 132 24.49 -3.53 -2.27
CA THR A 132 24.11 -2.24 -1.69
C THR A 132 22.67 -2.03 -1.17
N GLY A 133 22.38 -2.66 -0.03
CA GLY A 133 21.30 -2.22 0.87
C GLY A 133 21.68 -2.38 2.33
N ARG A 134 22.44 -1.42 2.90
CA ARG A 134 22.83 -1.42 4.32
C ARG A 134 21.61 -1.71 5.21
N PRO A 135 21.60 -2.78 6.02
CA PRO A 135 20.45 -3.13 6.83
C PRO A 135 20.22 -2.05 7.90
N ARG A 136 19.02 -1.47 7.91
CA ARG A 136 18.60 -0.47 8.90
C ARG A 136 18.40 -1.15 10.26
N GLY A 137 19.01 -0.57 11.29
CA GLY A 137 18.61 -0.72 12.70
C GLY A 137 18.86 -2.09 13.35
N ARG A 138 19.87 -2.14 14.24
CA ARG A 138 20.34 -3.25 15.10
C ARG A 138 20.75 -4.55 14.37
N PRO A 139 22.00 -5.02 14.54
CA PRO A 139 22.44 -6.32 14.03
C PRO A 139 21.55 -7.46 14.54
N ARG A 140 21.31 -8.48 13.69
CA ARG A 140 20.59 -9.69 14.10
C ARG A 140 21.35 -10.39 15.24
N LYS A 141 20.67 -10.75 16.31
CA LYS A 141 21.24 -11.58 17.37
C LYS A 141 21.30 -13.02 16.84
N VAL A 142 22.49 -13.48 16.48
CA VAL A 142 22.73 -14.87 16.08
C VAL A 142 22.62 -15.74 17.34
N ARG A 143 21.76 -16.76 17.30
CA ARG A 143 21.76 -17.86 18.28
C ARG A 143 22.68 -18.94 17.74
N PRO A 144 23.70 -19.42 18.49
CA PRO A 144 24.42 -20.62 18.08
C PRO A 144 23.46 -21.81 18.08
N GLN A 145 23.47 -22.60 17.00
CA GLN A 145 22.82 -23.90 16.97
C GLN A 145 23.64 -24.83 17.90
N PRO A 146 23.00 -25.65 18.76
CA PRO A 146 23.73 -26.71 19.44
C PRO A 146 24.25 -27.69 18.40
N ALA A 147 25.53 -28.06 18.53
CA ALA A 147 26.09 -29.19 17.82
C ALA A 147 25.23 -30.42 18.12
N HIS A 148 24.76 -31.10 17.08
CA HIS A 148 24.33 -32.47 17.23
C HIS A 148 25.63 -33.26 17.21
N ASP A 149 26.12 -33.55 18.40
CA ASP A 149 27.23 -34.48 18.60
C ASP A 149 26.74 -35.86 18.14
N ASP A 150 27.39 -36.36 17.09
CA ASP A 150 27.42 -37.78 16.74
C ASP A 150 28.13 -38.50 17.90
N ASP A 151 27.44 -39.37 18.64
CA ASP A 151 28.05 -40.46 19.42
C ASP A 151 26.98 -41.54 19.75
N ASP A 152 27.24 -42.73 19.21
CA ASP A 152 27.15 -44.06 19.81
C ASP A 152 25.81 -44.85 19.97
N ASP A 153 25.83 -46.01 19.30
CA ASP A 153 25.53 -47.36 19.80
C ASP A 153 24.09 -47.75 20.21
N VAL A 154 23.51 -48.73 19.50
CA VAL A 154 23.51 -50.16 19.86
C VAL A 154 22.59 -50.94 18.89
N GLU A 155 23.11 -52.08 18.41
CA GLU A 155 22.43 -53.27 17.89
C GLU A 155 20.93 -53.42 18.20
N GLU A 156 20.16 -53.97 17.24
CA GLU A 156 19.48 -55.27 17.42
C GLU A 156 18.51 -55.53 16.26
N SER A 157 18.81 -56.53 15.42
CA SER A 157 17.93 -57.63 14.95
C SER A 157 18.49 -58.31 13.71
#